data_AF-A0A383E9F5-F1
#
_entry.id   AF-A0A383E9F5-F1
#
_cell.length_a   1.000
_cell.length_b   1.000
_cell.length_c   1.000
_cell.angle_alpha   90.00
_cell.angle_beta   90.00
_cell.angle_gamma   90.00
#
_symmetry.space_group_name_H-M   'P 1'
#
loop_
_entity.id
_entity.type
_entity.pdbx_description
1 polymer ?
#
loop_
_entity_poly.entity_id
_entity_poly.type
_entity_poly.pdbx_seq_one_letter_code
_entity_poly.pdbx_strand_id
1 'polypeptide(L)'
;VGDLPGTEFLPDGRGGPHVFVADPAAPLLNVDDRHHLARVLRLRDGDPMTVGDGVGRWCPARFRAEGEPEPAGDVVTVPAAEATVAVGFALIKGGRPELVVQKLTELGVDRILPLTAERSLVRWDDAKAFTQVERFRRMAREASM
;
A
#
# COMPACT_ATOMS: atom_id res chain seq x y z
N VAL A 1 16.30 -26.83 -12.43
CA VAL A 1 15.35 -25.74 -12.15
C VAL A 1 16.21 -24.59 -11.66
N GLY A 2 16.70 -23.79 -12.62
CA GLY A 2 17.71 -22.76 -12.36
C GLY A 2 17.03 -21.42 -12.09
N ASP A 3 17.55 -20.71 -11.10
CA ASP A 3 17.20 -19.32 -10.81
C ASP A 3 17.24 -18.47 -12.09
N LEU A 4 16.18 -17.71 -12.31
CA LEU A 4 16.18 -16.65 -13.31
C LEU A 4 17.05 -15.50 -12.75
N PRO A 5 18.07 -15.03 -13.50
CA PRO A 5 18.88 -13.89 -13.08
C PRO A 5 17.98 -12.65 -12.97
N GLY A 6 17.93 -12.05 -11.78
CA GLY A 6 17.13 -10.85 -11.48
C GLY A 6 16.14 -10.97 -10.31
N THR A 7 15.99 -12.16 -9.71
CA THR A 7 14.97 -12.43 -8.69
C THR A 7 15.42 -12.19 -7.24
N GLU A 8 16.69 -11.85 -6.98
CA GLU A 8 17.25 -11.90 -5.62
C GLU A 8 16.89 -10.71 -4.71
N PHE A 9 16.32 -9.61 -5.22
CA PHE A 9 16.11 -8.38 -4.43
C PHE A 9 14.78 -7.67 -4.69
N LEU A 10 13.74 -8.38 -5.14
CA LEU A 10 12.38 -7.80 -5.16
C LEU A 10 11.70 -8.02 -3.81
N PRO A 11 10.83 -7.09 -3.35
CA PRO A 11 10.06 -7.31 -2.14
C PRO A 11 9.07 -8.43 -2.43
N ASP A 12 9.36 -9.63 -1.92
CA ASP A 12 8.60 -10.86 -2.15
C ASP A 12 7.44 -11.03 -1.14
N GLY A 13 7.23 -10.02 -0.28
CA GLY A 13 6.24 -10.03 0.79
C GLY A 13 6.58 -10.97 1.95
N ARG A 14 7.78 -11.55 2.02
CA ARG A 14 8.18 -12.50 3.07
C ARG A 14 8.99 -11.86 4.20
N GLY A 15 9.37 -10.60 4.07
CA GLY A 15 10.20 -9.86 5.03
C GLY A 15 9.51 -9.40 6.32
N GLY A 16 8.33 -9.93 6.65
CA GLY A 16 7.47 -9.39 7.70
C GLY A 16 6.53 -8.29 7.18
N PRO A 17 5.90 -7.51 8.05
CA PRO A 17 4.97 -6.46 7.63
C PRO A 17 5.68 -5.37 6.82
N HIS A 18 4.94 -4.74 5.91
CA HIS A 18 5.40 -3.58 5.14
C HIS A 18 4.78 -2.29 5.69
N VAL A 19 5.52 -1.18 5.61
CA VAL A 19 4.98 0.13 5.96
C VAL A 19 5.54 1.21 5.05
N PHE A 20 4.69 2.18 4.70
CA PHE A 20 5.10 3.30 3.87
C PHE A 20 5.59 4.49 4.71
N VAL A 21 6.83 4.93 4.43
CA VAL A 21 7.51 6.07 5.03
C VAL A 21 7.90 7.10 3.95
N ALA A 22 8.28 8.31 4.35
CA ALA A 22 8.70 9.33 3.38
C ALA A 22 10.07 9.03 2.74
N ASP A 23 11.00 8.45 3.51
CA ASP A 23 12.33 8.05 3.02
C ASP A 23 12.71 6.68 3.64
N PRO A 24 12.84 5.61 2.83
CA PRO A 24 13.27 4.30 3.32
C PRO A 24 14.67 4.31 3.95
N ALA A 25 15.56 5.25 3.58
CA ALA A 25 16.89 5.37 4.17
C ALA A 25 16.87 5.99 5.58
N ALA A 26 15.80 6.71 5.92
CA ALA A 26 15.59 7.39 7.18
C ALA A 26 14.11 7.28 7.58
N PRO A 27 13.63 6.06 7.89
CA PRO A 27 12.21 5.80 8.07
C PRO A 27 11.67 6.57 9.28
N LEU A 28 10.51 7.19 9.10
CA LEU A 28 9.75 7.84 10.17
C LEU A 28 8.33 7.28 10.16
N LEU A 29 7.94 6.61 11.23
CA LEU A 29 6.58 6.10 11.42
C LEU A 29 5.66 7.21 11.92
N ASN A 30 4.46 7.26 11.35
CA ASN A 30 3.39 8.00 12.00
C ASN A 30 2.85 7.22 13.22
N VAL A 31 2.02 7.89 14.02
CA VAL A 31 1.47 7.35 15.27
C VAL A 31 0.62 6.09 15.02
N ASP A 32 -0.16 6.07 13.94
CA ASP A 32 -1.07 4.97 13.62
C ASP A 32 -0.30 3.71 13.19
N ASP A 33 0.69 3.87 12.31
CA ASP A 33 1.57 2.78 11.86
C ASP A 33 2.36 2.19 13.04
N ARG A 34 2.92 3.03 13.92
CA ARG A 34 3.60 2.58 15.13
C ARG A 34 2.66 1.79 16.06
N HIS A 35 1.46 2.31 16.29
CA HIS A 35 0.47 1.62 17.11
C HIS A 35 0.08 0.27 16.48
N HIS A 36 -0.14 0.23 15.18
CA HIS A 36 -0.48 -0.99 14.45
C HIS A 36 0.63 -2.05 14.58
N LEU A 37 1.88 -1.69 14.27
CA LEU A 37 3.03 -2.58 14.38
C LEU A 37 3.23 -3.11 15.80
N ALA A 38 3.20 -2.24 16.81
CA ALA A 38 3.51 -2.61 18.19
C ALA A 38 2.37 -3.31 18.94
N ARG A 39 1.10 -2.93 18.69
CA ARG A 39 -0.06 -3.40 19.48
C ARG A 39 -0.92 -4.41 18.74
N VAL A 40 -1.11 -4.23 17.44
CA VAL A 40 -1.96 -5.11 16.62
C VAL A 40 -1.14 -6.30 16.13
N LEU A 41 -0.03 -6.03 15.45
CA LEU A 41 0.88 -7.07 14.95
C LEU A 41 1.84 -7.58 16.03
N ARG A 42 2.01 -6.83 17.12
CA ARG A 42 2.79 -7.20 18.31
C ARG A 42 4.25 -7.51 18.01
N LEU A 43 4.85 -6.74 17.10
CA LEU A 43 6.29 -6.82 16.82
C LEU A 43 7.11 -6.50 18.07
N ARG A 44 8.22 -7.21 18.21
CA ARG A 44 9.24 -7.05 19.24
C ARG A 44 10.44 -6.31 18.68
N ASP A 45 11.22 -5.71 19.57
CA ASP A 45 12.46 -5.05 19.17
C ASP A 45 13.37 -6.02 18.39
N GLY A 46 13.80 -5.60 17.20
CA GLY A 46 14.62 -6.39 16.29
C GLY A 46 13.86 -7.26 15.28
N ASP A 47 12.53 -7.39 15.40
CA ASP A 47 11.71 -8.16 14.46
C ASP A 47 11.86 -7.61 13.03
N PRO A 48 11.94 -8.48 12.01
CA PRO A 48 12.09 -8.06 10.62
C PRO A 48 10.81 -7.38 10.10
N MET A 49 11.00 -6.35 9.31
CA MET A 49 9.95 -5.67 8.56
C MET A 49 10.54 -5.08 7.27
N THR A 50 9.69 -4.48 6.44
CA THR A 50 10.13 -3.70 5.28
C THR A 50 9.54 -2.31 5.31
N VAL A 51 10.29 -1.33 4.80
CA VAL A 51 9.84 0.06 4.66
C VAL A 51 9.93 0.47 3.20
N GLY A 52 8.94 1.22 2.71
CA GLY A 52 8.90 1.69 1.32
C GLY A 52 8.36 3.12 1.22
N ASP A 53 8.57 3.79 0.08
CA ASP A 53 8.00 5.11 -0.18
C ASP A 53 6.68 5.07 -0.98
N GLY A 54 6.27 3.87 -1.41
CA GLY A 54 5.07 3.66 -2.24
C GLY A 54 5.23 4.12 -3.69
N VAL A 55 6.42 4.56 -4.11
CA VAL A 55 6.72 5.00 -5.47
C VAL A 55 7.95 4.29 -6.07
N GLY A 56 8.33 3.15 -5.48
CA GLY A 56 9.30 2.22 -6.04
C GLY A 56 10.57 2.07 -5.22
N ARG A 57 10.79 2.84 -4.16
CA ARG A 57 11.95 2.65 -3.27
C ARG A 57 11.56 1.91 -2.01
N TRP A 58 12.38 0.96 -1.59
CA TRP A 58 12.17 0.21 -0.35
C TRP A 58 13.47 -0.38 0.19
N CYS A 59 13.46 -0.79 1.46
CA CYS A 59 14.53 -1.60 2.04
C CYS A 59 14.00 -2.52 3.17
N PRO A 60 14.73 -3.60 3.50
CA PRO A 60 14.50 -4.31 4.74
C PRO A 60 14.89 -3.44 5.94
N ALA A 61 14.14 -3.57 7.04
CA ALA A 61 14.38 -2.87 8.29
C ALA A 61 14.11 -3.78 9.50
N ARG A 62 14.55 -3.34 10.67
CA ARG A 62 14.22 -3.94 11.96
C ARG A 62 13.30 -3.01 12.72
N PHE A 63 12.22 -3.57 13.27
CA PHE A 63 11.35 -2.84 14.16
C PHE A 63 12.11 -2.42 15.43
N ARG A 64 11.91 -1.18 15.88
CA ARG A 64 12.42 -0.68 17.15
C ARG A 64 11.25 -0.32 18.06
N ALA A 65 11.17 -0.97 19.21
CA ALA A 65 10.08 -0.77 20.16
C ALA A 65 10.06 0.68 20.70
N GLU A 66 11.26 1.24 20.84
CA GLU A 66 11.51 2.64 21.16
C GLU A 66 12.30 3.26 20.00
N GLY A 67 11.81 4.37 19.43
CA GLY A 67 12.44 5.01 18.27
C GLY A 67 11.96 4.48 16.92
N GLU A 68 12.67 4.84 15.86
CA GLU A 68 12.27 4.54 14.47
C GLU A 68 12.87 3.22 13.97
N PRO A 69 12.28 2.58 12.95
CA PRO A 69 12.84 1.37 12.36
C PRO A 69 14.30 1.56 11.94
N GLU A 70 15.11 0.54 12.13
CA GLU A 70 16.52 0.56 11.72
C GLU A 70 16.67 -0.10 10.34
N PRO A 71 17.12 0.63 9.30
CA PRO A 71 17.43 0.02 8.01
C PRO A 71 18.43 -1.12 8.15
N ALA A 72 18.10 -2.27 7.54
CA ALA A 72 18.87 -3.52 7.64
C ALA A 72 19.51 -3.92 6.29
N GLY A 73 19.52 -3.00 5.32
CA GLY A 73 20.09 -3.19 3.99
C GLY A 73 19.99 -1.92 3.16
N ASP A 74 20.55 -1.97 1.96
CA ASP A 74 20.53 -0.84 1.03
C ASP A 74 19.11 -0.57 0.51
N VAL A 75 18.85 0.69 0.15
CA VAL A 75 17.61 1.06 -0.54
C VAL A 75 17.65 0.54 -1.97
N VAL A 76 16.67 -0.30 -2.29
CA VAL A 76 16.42 -0.82 -3.63
C VAL A 76 15.42 0.08 -4.32
N THR A 77 15.68 0.41 -5.58
CA THR A 77 14.73 1.12 -6.45
C THR A 77 14.19 0.14 -7.50
N VAL A 78 12.88 -0.07 -7.46
CA VAL A 78 12.13 -0.83 -8.45
C VAL A 78 11.61 0.15 -9.52
N PRO A 79 11.97 -0.03 -10.80
CA PRO A 79 11.45 0.82 -11.86
C PRO A 79 9.93 0.66 -12.00
N ALA A 80 9.25 1.74 -12.35
CA ALA A 80 7.83 1.68 -12.68
C ALA A 80 7.58 0.72 -13.85
N ALA A 81 6.45 0.01 -13.82
CA ALA A 81 6.04 -0.85 -14.92
C ALA A 81 5.88 -0.02 -16.21
N GLU A 82 6.33 -0.58 -17.34
CA GLU A 82 6.22 0.09 -18.65
C GLU A 82 4.75 0.26 -19.10
N ALA A 83 3.88 -0.63 -18.63
CA ALA A 83 2.45 -0.60 -18.91
C ALA A 83 1.66 -0.41 -17.62
N THR A 84 0.70 0.52 -17.65
CA THR A 84 -0.23 0.77 -16.54
C THR A 84 -1.61 0.20 -16.84
N VAL A 85 -2.27 -0.36 -15.83
CA VAL A 85 -3.64 -0.84 -15.88
C VAL A 85 -4.56 0.15 -15.15
N ALA A 86 -5.61 0.59 -15.84
CA ALA A 86 -6.67 1.42 -15.25
C ALA A 86 -7.99 0.65 -15.27
N VAL A 87 -8.70 0.66 -14.15
CA VAL A 87 -10.01 0.02 -14.01
C VAL A 87 -11.05 1.06 -13.62
N GLY A 88 -12.03 1.24 -14.50
CA GLY A 88 -13.25 1.99 -14.23
C GLY A 88 -14.36 1.07 -13.72
N PHE A 89 -15.03 1.45 -12.63
CA PHE A 89 -16.20 0.70 -12.14
C PHE A 89 -17.39 1.62 -11.93
N ALA A 90 -18.59 1.15 -12.29
CA ALA A 90 -19.82 1.90 -12.09
C ALA A 90 -20.24 1.88 -10.61
N LEU A 91 -20.73 3.02 -10.10
CA LEU A 91 -21.25 3.11 -8.73
C LEU A 91 -22.48 2.20 -8.55
N ILE A 92 -22.39 1.27 -7.59
CA ILE A 92 -23.43 0.29 -7.25
C ILE A 92 -24.16 0.67 -5.97
N LYS A 93 -25.50 0.56 -5.96
CA LYS A 93 -26.34 0.82 -4.78
C LYS A 93 -26.21 -0.34 -3.80
N GLY A 94 -25.86 -0.06 -2.54
CA GLY A 94 -25.72 -1.08 -1.50
C GLY A 94 -24.57 -2.07 -1.72
N GLY A 95 -23.77 -1.88 -2.77
CA GLY A 95 -22.54 -2.64 -2.96
C GLY A 95 -21.43 -2.11 -2.05
N ARG A 96 -20.30 -2.83 -2.03
CA ARG A 96 -19.10 -2.48 -1.27
C ARG A 96 -18.04 -1.91 -2.22
N PRO A 97 -18.16 -0.66 -2.72
CA PRO A 97 -17.11 -0.06 -3.56
C PRO A 97 -15.75 -0.05 -2.85
N GLU A 98 -15.75 -0.05 -1.52
CA GLU A 98 -14.58 -0.27 -0.68
C GLU A 98 -13.86 -1.59 -0.97
N LEU A 99 -14.62 -2.69 -1.12
CA LEU A 99 -14.07 -3.99 -1.46
C LEU A 99 -13.49 -3.99 -2.88
N VAL A 100 -14.11 -3.27 -3.82
CA VAL A 100 -13.58 -3.13 -5.18
C VAL A 100 -12.23 -2.41 -5.13
N VAL A 101 -12.13 -1.30 -4.41
CA VAL A 101 -10.88 -0.54 -4.25
C VAL A 101 -9.80 -1.41 -3.63
N GLN A 102 -10.13 -2.11 -2.53
CA GLN A 102 -9.21 -3.05 -1.87
C GLN A 102 -8.68 -4.09 -2.86
N LYS A 103 -9.56 -4.79 -3.57
CA LYS A 103 -9.15 -5.90 -4.45
C LYS A 103 -8.43 -5.45 -5.71
N LEU A 104 -8.78 -4.30 -6.27
CA LEU A 104 -8.02 -3.74 -7.39
C LEU A 104 -6.61 -3.31 -6.95
N THR A 105 -6.46 -2.79 -5.74
CA THR A 105 -5.15 -2.46 -5.17
C THR A 105 -4.29 -3.72 -4.97
N GLU A 106 -4.85 -4.77 -4.35
CA GLU A 106 -4.15 -6.06 -4.15
C GLU A 106 -3.74 -6.72 -5.48
N LEU A 107 -4.49 -6.48 -6.56
CA LEU A 107 -4.19 -6.98 -7.91
C LEU A 107 -3.16 -6.13 -8.67
N GLY A 108 -2.66 -5.04 -8.08
CA GLY A 108 -1.67 -4.17 -8.70
C GLY A 108 -2.24 -3.23 -9.77
N VAL A 109 -3.51 -2.84 -9.67
CA VAL A 109 -4.11 -1.86 -10.59
C VAL A 109 -3.59 -0.45 -10.28
N ASP A 110 -3.01 0.22 -11.27
CA ASP A 110 -2.40 1.54 -11.11
C ASP A 110 -3.42 2.66 -10.90
N ARG A 111 -4.57 2.59 -11.58
CA ARG A 111 -5.62 3.62 -11.47
C ARG A 111 -7.01 3.02 -11.31
N ILE A 112 -7.70 3.47 -10.26
CA ILE A 112 -9.08 3.08 -9.97
C ILE A 112 -9.98 4.29 -10.19
N LEU A 113 -10.95 4.16 -11.09
CA LEU A 113 -11.85 5.24 -11.50
C LEU A 113 -13.29 4.87 -11.11
N PRO A 114 -13.85 5.42 -10.01
CA PRO A 114 -15.28 5.33 -9.75
C PRO A 114 -16.04 6.16 -10.79
N LEU A 115 -16.95 5.53 -11.53
CA LEU A 115 -17.68 6.15 -12.64
C LEU A 115 -19.18 6.23 -12.36
N THR A 116 -19.77 7.37 -12.73
CA THR A 116 -21.22 7.46 -12.87
C THR A 116 -21.59 7.02 -14.29
N ALA A 117 -22.23 5.85 -14.44
CA ALA A 117 -22.72 5.38 -15.73
C ALA A 117 -24.16 5.85 -15.98
N GLU A 118 -24.60 5.82 -17.24
CA GLU A 118 -25.96 6.24 -17.63
C GLU A 118 -27.06 5.52 -16.83
N ARG A 119 -26.86 4.21 -16.59
CA ARG A 119 -27.79 3.34 -15.85
C ARG A 119 -27.46 3.21 -14.36
N SER A 120 -26.49 3.97 -13.84
CA SER A 120 -26.18 3.98 -12.41
C SER A 120 -27.31 4.65 -11.63
N LEU A 121 -27.88 3.91 -10.68
CA LEU A 121 -28.90 4.47 -9.76
C LEU A 121 -28.28 5.40 -8.71
N VAL A 122 -27.00 5.20 -8.39
CA VAL A 122 -26.26 6.04 -7.44
C VAL A 122 -25.57 7.14 -8.20
N ARG A 123 -25.84 8.38 -7.78
CA ARG A 123 -25.08 9.56 -8.17
C ARG A 123 -24.56 10.23 -6.91
N TRP A 124 -23.30 10.65 -6.93
CA TRP A 124 -22.71 11.46 -5.87
C TRP A 124 -22.67 12.91 -6.35
N ASP A 125 -23.01 13.83 -5.45
CA ASP A 125 -22.61 15.23 -5.62
C ASP A 125 -21.09 15.38 -5.37
N ASP A 126 -20.56 16.55 -5.67
CA ASP A 126 -19.12 16.82 -5.58
C ASP A 126 -18.57 16.64 -4.16
N ALA A 127 -19.31 17.06 -3.14
CA ALA A 127 -18.91 16.96 -1.73
C ALA A 127 -18.82 15.50 -1.28
N LYS A 128 -19.81 14.69 -1.65
CA LYS A 128 -19.83 13.25 -1.39
C LYS A 128 -18.75 12.54 -2.20
N ALA A 129 -18.55 12.90 -3.45
CA ALA A 129 -17.50 12.33 -4.29
C ALA A 129 -16.11 12.55 -3.67
N PHE A 130 -15.81 13.78 -3.24
CA PHE A 130 -14.57 14.10 -2.55
C PHE A 130 -14.38 13.25 -1.29
N THR A 131 -15.39 13.19 -0.43
CA THR A 131 -15.35 12.41 0.82
C THR A 131 -15.11 10.92 0.58
N GLN A 132 -15.76 10.34 -0.45
CA GLN A 132 -15.57 8.93 -0.79
C GLN A 132 -14.18 8.66 -1.39
N VAL A 133 -13.65 9.57 -2.21
CA VAL A 133 -12.30 9.44 -2.77
C VAL A 133 -11.24 9.45 -1.67
N GLU A 134 -11.34 10.33 -0.66
CA GLU A 134 -10.40 10.30 0.47
C GLU A 134 -10.47 8.99 1.25
N ARG A 135 -11.68 8.47 1.45
CA ARG A 135 -11.87 7.15 2.07
C ARG A 135 -11.23 6.04 1.24
N PHE A 136 -11.41 6.08 -0.09
CA PHE A 136 -10.84 5.09 -1.02
C PHE A 136 -9.32 5.14 -1.04
N ARG A 137 -8.71 6.33 -0.95
CA ARG A 137 -7.25 6.47 -0.81
C ARG A 137 -6.72 5.80 0.46
N ARG A 138 -7.43 5.97 1.58
CA ARG A 138 -7.06 5.28 2.83
C ARG A 138 -7.10 3.76 2.67
N MET A 139 -8.16 3.21 2.07
CA MET A 139 -8.27 1.77 1.84
C MET A 139 -7.24 1.23 0.85
N ALA A 140 -6.92 1.98 -0.21
CA ALA A 140 -5.85 1.60 -1.13
C ALA A 140 -4.48 1.60 -0.43
N ARG A 141 -4.22 2.58 0.45
CA ARG A 141 -3.00 2.60 1.26
C ARG A 141 -2.93 1.39 2.19
N GLU A 142 -4.01 1.07 2.90
CA GLU A 142 -4.07 -0.08 3.81
C GLU A 142 -3.94 -1.42 3.06
N ALA A 143 -4.51 -1.53 1.86
CA ALA A 143 -4.47 -2.76 1.05
C ALA A 143 -3.14 -3.00 0.32
N SER A 144 -2.23 -2.03 0.32
CA SER A 144 -0.89 -2.14 -0.31
C SER A 144 0.25 -2.31 0.71
N MET A 145 -0.07 -2.38 2.00
CA MET A 145 0.86 -2.64 3.11
C MET A 145 0.81 -4.10 3.58
#